data_AF-A0A950MJE5-F1
#
_entry.id   AF-A0A950MJE5-F1
#
_cell.length_a   1.000
_cell.length_b   1.000
_cell.length_c   1.000
_cell.angle_alpha   90.00
_cell.angle_beta   90.00
_cell.angle_gamma   90.00
#
_symmetry.space_group_name_H-M   'P 1'
#
loop_
_entity.id
_entity.type
_entity.pdbx_description
1 polymer ?
#
loop_
_entity_poly.entity_id
_entity_poly.type
_entity_poly.pdbx_seq_one_letter_code
_entity_poly.pdbx_strand_id
1 'polypeptide(L)'
;MVKRIVRACLISLLAAGSVSLAQDGAATYKAKCQMCHGATGMADTPAGKSTKARPFNSPDVMKMSDADLINVTTNGHNKMPAYKGKLTDAQIKDVVAYIKTLQK
;
A
#
# COMPACT_ATOMS: atom_id res chain seq x y z
N MET A 1 -23.34 61.55 -9.64
CA MET A 1 -22.79 61.25 -8.30
C MET A 1 -22.27 59.82 -8.29
N VAL A 2 -20.97 59.68 -8.03
CA VAL A 2 -20.22 58.42 -8.01
C VAL A 2 -20.22 57.86 -6.59
N LYS A 3 -20.58 56.58 -6.42
CA LYS A 3 -20.22 55.73 -5.27
C LYS A 3 -20.29 54.28 -5.76
N ARG A 4 -19.20 53.74 -6.34
CA ARG A 4 -18.19 52.95 -5.63
C ARG A 4 -18.80 52.12 -4.49
N ILE A 5 -18.96 50.82 -4.71
CA ILE A 5 -18.51 49.76 -3.80
C ILE A 5 -18.16 48.57 -4.68
N VAL A 6 -16.85 48.39 -4.88
CA VAL A 6 -16.24 47.17 -5.38
C VAL A 6 -16.40 46.14 -4.26
N ARG A 7 -17.27 45.15 -4.43
CA ARG A 7 -17.17 43.90 -3.66
C ARG A 7 -16.32 42.96 -4.49
N ALA A 8 -15.02 43.00 -4.24
CA ALA A 8 -14.08 41.98 -4.67
C ALA A 8 -14.53 40.65 -4.04
N CYS A 9 -15.28 39.86 -4.81
CA CYS A 9 -15.51 38.46 -4.47
C CYS A 9 -14.19 37.75 -4.75
N LEU A 10 -13.41 37.53 -3.70
CA LEU A 10 -12.21 36.70 -3.71
C LEU A 10 -12.56 35.38 -4.37
N ILE A 11 -12.08 35.20 -5.60
CA ILE A 11 -12.19 33.95 -6.35
C ILE A 11 -11.42 32.92 -5.54
N SER A 12 -12.18 32.01 -4.93
CA SER A 12 -11.67 30.89 -4.16
C SER A 12 -10.64 30.13 -4.99
N LEU A 13 -9.46 29.98 -4.39
CA LEU A 13 -8.36 29.17 -4.88
C LEU A 13 -8.88 27.73 -5.06
N LEU A 14 -9.17 27.33 -6.30
CA LEU A 14 -9.26 25.90 -6.64
C LEU A 14 -7.84 25.35 -6.56
N ALA A 15 -7.43 24.97 -5.34
CA ALA A 15 -6.45 23.91 -5.21
C ALA A 15 -7.12 22.66 -5.78
N ALA A 16 -6.87 22.41 -7.07
CA ALA A 16 -6.99 21.07 -7.64
C ALA A 16 -5.96 20.22 -6.89
N GLY A 17 -6.33 19.79 -5.69
CA GLY A 17 -5.66 18.69 -5.02
C GLY A 17 -5.75 17.56 -6.01
N SER A 18 -4.61 17.17 -6.57
CA SER A 18 -4.46 15.93 -7.30
C SER A 18 -5.01 14.86 -6.36
N VAL A 19 -6.25 14.44 -6.59
CA VAL A 19 -6.74 13.16 -6.11
C VAL A 19 -5.90 12.19 -6.92
N SER A 20 -4.67 11.94 -6.44
CA SER A 20 -3.97 10.72 -6.79
C SER A 20 -5.00 9.65 -6.56
N LEU A 21 -5.45 9.02 -7.64
CA LEU A 21 -6.11 7.74 -7.60
C LEU A 21 -5.11 6.83 -6.89
N ALA A 22 -5.12 6.84 -5.56
CA ALA A 22 -4.32 5.96 -4.74
C ALA A 22 -4.66 4.57 -5.28
N GLN A 23 -3.69 3.92 -5.92
CA GLN A 23 -3.91 2.54 -6.31
C GLN A 23 -4.09 1.82 -5.00
N ASP A 24 -5.34 1.41 -4.71
CA ASP A 24 -5.72 0.99 -3.38
C ASP A 24 -4.84 -0.20 -2.95
N GLY A 25 -3.91 0.07 -2.03
CA GLY A 25 -3.00 -0.93 -1.48
C GLY A 25 -3.76 -2.08 -0.84
N ALA A 26 -4.93 -1.82 -0.26
CA ALA A 26 -5.81 -2.85 0.28
C ALA A 26 -6.43 -3.70 -0.84
N ALA A 27 -6.86 -3.10 -1.95
CA ALA A 27 -7.35 -3.84 -3.11
C ALA A 27 -6.26 -4.71 -3.73
N THR A 28 -5.05 -4.18 -3.87
CA THR A 28 -3.88 -4.94 -4.36
C THR A 28 -3.56 -6.10 -3.42
N TYR A 29 -3.55 -5.84 -2.12
CA TYR A 29 -3.35 -6.86 -1.09
C TYR A 29 -4.40 -7.97 -1.18
N LYS A 30 -5.67 -7.60 -1.22
CA LYS A 30 -6.80 -8.53 -1.33
C LYS A 30 -6.68 -9.40 -2.58
N ALA A 31 -6.31 -8.81 -3.71
CA ALA A 31 -6.23 -9.51 -4.99
C ALA A 31 -5.00 -10.41 -5.15
N LYS A 32 -3.87 -10.07 -4.52
CA LYS A 32 -2.56 -10.71 -4.81
C LYS A 32 -1.88 -11.33 -3.59
N CYS A 33 -2.09 -10.79 -2.39
CA CYS A 33 -1.31 -11.14 -1.19
C CYS A 33 -2.12 -11.96 -0.18
N GLN A 34 -3.40 -11.62 0.00
CA GLN A 34 -4.26 -12.13 1.06
C GLN A 34 -4.41 -13.66 1.04
N MET A 35 -4.41 -14.28 -0.14
CA MET A 35 -4.54 -15.74 -0.27
C MET A 35 -3.47 -16.51 0.53
N CYS A 36 -2.26 -15.96 0.65
CA CYS A 36 -1.19 -16.56 1.41
C CYS A 36 -1.00 -15.88 2.78
N HIS A 37 -1.03 -14.55 2.82
CA HIS A 37 -0.74 -13.78 4.04
C HIS A 37 -1.94 -13.61 4.98
N GLY A 38 -3.15 -14.01 4.57
CA GLY A 38 -4.37 -13.88 5.36
C GLY A 38 -4.94 -12.46 5.34
N ALA A 39 -6.17 -12.26 5.79
CA ALA A 39 -6.77 -10.92 5.84
C ALA A 39 -6.12 -10.03 6.92
N THR A 40 -5.52 -10.64 7.93
CA THR A 40 -4.88 -9.98 9.07
C THR A 40 -3.36 -9.91 8.95
N GLY A 41 -2.77 -10.44 7.87
CA GLY A 41 -1.31 -10.51 7.73
C GLY A 41 -0.62 -11.59 8.57
N MET A 42 -1.38 -12.49 9.22
CA MET A 42 -0.83 -13.52 10.11
C MET A 42 -0.39 -14.80 9.40
N ALA A 43 -0.57 -14.89 8.07
CA ALA A 43 -0.22 -16.07 7.27
C ALA A 43 -0.82 -17.39 7.79
N ASP A 44 -1.98 -17.31 8.43
CA ASP A 44 -2.72 -18.43 9.04
C ASP A 44 -3.53 -19.26 8.03
N THR A 45 -3.48 -18.88 6.76
CA THR A 45 -4.12 -19.59 5.63
C THR A 45 -3.43 -20.93 5.34
N PRO A 46 -4.12 -21.91 4.72
CA PRO A 46 -3.48 -23.15 4.27
C PRO A 46 -2.29 -22.92 3.34
N ALA A 47 -2.39 -21.94 2.42
CA ALA A 47 -1.32 -21.58 1.51
C ALA A 47 -0.13 -20.92 2.25
N GLY A 48 -0.41 -20.01 3.19
CA GLY A 48 0.58 -19.39 4.07
C GLY A 48 1.38 -20.40 4.86
N LYS A 49 0.69 -21.38 5.49
CA LYS A 49 1.32 -22.49 6.21
C LYS A 49 2.17 -23.38 5.30
N SER A 50 1.66 -23.75 4.13
CA SER A 50 2.38 -24.59 3.14
C SER A 50 3.64 -23.91 2.60
N THR A 51 3.57 -22.61 2.35
CA THR A 51 4.69 -21.81 1.83
C THR A 51 5.62 -21.29 2.93
N LYS A 52 5.27 -21.49 4.22
CA LYS A 52 5.95 -20.94 5.39
C LYS A 52 6.05 -19.41 5.33
N ALA A 53 4.98 -18.76 4.87
CA ALA A 53 4.87 -17.30 4.90
C ALA A 53 4.97 -16.80 6.35
N ARG A 54 5.63 -15.65 6.53
CA ARG A 54 5.84 -15.06 7.86
C ARG A 54 4.65 -14.17 8.24
N PRO A 55 4.16 -14.23 9.49
CA PRO A 55 3.27 -13.22 10.04
C PRO A 55 3.93 -11.84 9.99
N PHE A 56 3.19 -10.79 9.65
CA PHE A 56 3.80 -9.46 9.54
C PHE A 56 4.25 -8.86 10.87
N ASN A 57 3.70 -9.33 12.00
CA ASN A 57 4.12 -8.93 13.34
C ASN A 57 5.29 -9.77 13.88
N SER A 58 5.87 -10.68 13.09
CA SER A 58 7.03 -11.43 13.54
C SER A 58 8.24 -10.50 13.71
N PRO A 59 9.12 -10.71 14.71
CA PRO A 59 10.20 -9.77 15.03
C PRO A 59 11.18 -9.50 13.87
N ASP A 60 11.34 -10.46 12.97
CA ASP A 60 12.15 -10.31 11.75
C ASP A 60 11.50 -9.40 10.71
N VAL A 61 10.17 -9.50 10.52
CA VAL A 61 9.44 -8.66 9.56
C VAL A 61 9.27 -7.24 10.11
N MET A 62 9.04 -7.10 11.42
CA MET A 62 8.93 -5.80 12.09
C MET A 62 10.21 -4.96 12.03
N LYS A 63 11.37 -5.59 11.85
CA LYS A 63 12.67 -4.92 11.71
C LYS A 63 12.97 -4.52 10.26
N MET A 64 12.20 -5.00 9.29
CA MET A 64 12.41 -4.68 7.88
C MET A 64 12.05 -3.22 7.63
N SER A 65 12.89 -2.54 6.87
CA SER A 65 12.58 -1.20 6.35
C SER A 65 11.54 -1.29 5.22
N ASP A 66 10.96 -0.15 4.85
CA ASP A 66 10.06 -0.07 3.69
C ASP A 66 10.78 -0.52 2.42
N ALA A 67 12.07 -0.19 2.29
CA ALA A 67 12.90 -0.64 1.18
C ALA A 67 13.07 -2.16 1.14
N ASP A 68 13.24 -2.81 2.30
CA ASP A 68 13.33 -4.26 2.39
C ASP A 68 12.00 -4.92 2.00
N LEU A 69 10.87 -4.41 2.48
CA LEU A 69 9.54 -4.92 2.14
C LEU A 69 9.22 -4.72 0.65
N ILE A 70 9.58 -3.57 0.08
CA ILE A 70 9.46 -3.30 -1.35
C ILE A 70 10.34 -4.26 -2.14
N ASN A 71 11.58 -4.50 -1.71
CA ASN A 71 12.50 -5.42 -2.37
C ASN A 71 11.96 -6.86 -2.35
N VAL A 72 11.48 -7.35 -1.20
CA VAL A 72 10.85 -8.67 -1.05
C VAL A 72 9.60 -8.79 -1.92
N THR A 73 8.77 -7.76 -1.96
CA THR A 73 7.56 -7.76 -2.80
C THR A 73 7.93 -7.76 -4.30
N THR A 74 8.93 -6.98 -4.68
CA THR A 74 9.37 -6.85 -6.08
C THR A 74 10.01 -8.14 -6.57
N ASN A 75 10.99 -8.66 -5.84
CA ASN A 75 11.87 -9.75 -6.28
C ASN A 75 11.44 -11.12 -5.75
N GLY A 76 10.46 -11.18 -4.86
CA GLY A 76 10.07 -12.40 -4.16
C GLY A 76 11.08 -12.79 -3.07
N HIS A 77 10.72 -13.79 -2.27
CA HIS A 77 11.59 -14.35 -1.25
C HIS A 77 11.17 -15.78 -0.91
N ASN A 78 12.11 -16.73 -0.97
CA ASN A 78 11.84 -18.17 -0.78
C ASN A 78 10.71 -18.69 -1.71
N LYS A 79 9.54 -18.98 -1.12
CA LYS A 79 8.35 -19.47 -1.83
C LYS A 79 7.40 -18.34 -2.27
N MET A 80 7.66 -17.11 -1.85
CA MET A 80 6.89 -15.94 -2.30
C MET A 80 7.30 -15.55 -3.72
N PRO A 81 6.36 -15.48 -4.68
CA PRO A 81 6.67 -15.12 -6.06
C PRO A 81 7.09 -13.66 -6.17
N ALA A 82 7.91 -13.36 -7.18
CA ALA A 82 8.21 -11.99 -7.58
C ALA A 82 6.99 -11.31 -8.22
N TYR A 83 6.79 -10.03 -7.92
CA TYR A 83 5.79 -9.16 -8.54
C TYR A 83 6.37 -8.15 -9.52
N LYS A 84 7.70 -8.13 -9.72
CA LYS A 84 8.34 -7.36 -10.79
C LYS A 84 7.68 -7.65 -12.14
N GLY A 85 7.25 -6.59 -12.84
CA GLY A 85 6.56 -6.68 -14.12
C GLY A 85 5.09 -7.14 -14.04
N LYS A 86 4.59 -7.51 -12.85
CA LYS A 86 3.17 -7.82 -12.61
C LYS A 86 2.44 -6.68 -11.90
N LEU A 87 3.16 -5.93 -11.08
CA LEU A 87 2.70 -4.72 -10.42
C LEU A 87 3.62 -3.55 -10.81
N THR A 88 3.06 -2.35 -10.87
CA THR A 88 3.84 -1.12 -11.00
C THR A 88 4.57 -0.81 -9.70
N ASP A 89 5.62 0.00 -9.76
CA ASP A 89 6.34 0.45 -8.56
C ASP A 89 5.42 1.19 -7.58
N ALA A 90 4.42 1.91 -8.09
CA ALA A 90 3.40 2.57 -7.27
C ALA A 90 2.54 1.55 -6.52
N GLN A 91 2.02 0.52 -7.22
CA GLN A 91 1.25 -0.56 -6.57
C GLN A 91 2.05 -1.31 -5.51
N ILE A 92 3.35 -1.53 -5.75
CA ILE A 92 4.24 -2.17 -4.79
C ILE A 92 4.40 -1.30 -3.54
N LYS A 93 4.60 0.01 -3.70
CA LYS A 93 4.69 0.94 -2.57
C LYS A 93 3.37 1.02 -1.80
N ASP A 94 2.25 1.11 -2.49
CA ASP A 94 0.92 1.22 -1.88
C ASP A 94 0.55 -0.05 -1.11
N VAL A 95 0.83 -1.24 -1.66
CA VAL A 95 0.57 -2.50 -0.94
C VAL A 95 1.51 -2.68 0.26
N VAL A 96 2.77 -2.24 0.19
CA VAL A 96 3.68 -2.25 1.34
C VAL A 96 3.19 -1.30 2.43
N ALA A 97 2.73 -0.09 2.07
CA ALA A 97 2.11 0.83 3.02
C ALA A 97 0.90 0.18 3.72
N TYR A 98 0.05 -0.54 2.97
CA TYR A 98 -1.06 -1.29 3.55
C TYR A 98 -0.60 -2.43 4.47
N ILE A 99 0.42 -3.20 4.07
CA ILE A 99 1.01 -4.28 4.90
C ILE A 99 1.44 -3.76 6.27
N LYS A 100 2.04 -2.57 6.34
CA LYS A 100 2.44 -1.95 7.61
C LYS A 100 1.26 -1.64 8.54
N THR A 101 0.07 -1.41 7.99
CA THR A 101 -1.14 -1.24 8.82
C THR A 101 -1.62 -2.55 9.47
N LEU A 102 -1.16 -3.70 8.96
CA LEU A 102 -1.48 -5.04 9.46
C LEU A 102 -0.44 -5.56 10.48
N GLN A 103 0.65 -4.82 10.72
CA GLN A 103 1.68 -5.14 11.69
C GLN A 103 1.20 -4.84 13.13
N LYS A 104 0.28 -5.67 13.63
CA LYS A 104 -0.35 -5.54 14.95
C LYS A 104 0.02 -6.67 15.90
#